data_AF-A0A4R7V8K7-F1
#
_entry.id   AF-A0A4R7V8K7-F1
#
_cell.length_a   1.000
_cell.length_b   1.000
_cell.length_c   1.000
_cell.angle_alpha   90.00
_cell.angle_beta   90.00
_cell.angle_gamma   90.00
#
_symmetry.space_group_name_H-M   'P 1'
#
loop_
_entity.id
_entity.type
_entity.pdbx_description
1 polymer ?
#
loop_
_entity_poly.entity_id
_entity_poly.type
_entity_poly.pdbx_seq_one_letter_code
_entity_poly.pdbx_strand_id
1 'polypeptide(L)'
;MSNTKSIYILASCCLLLSQAAHADTKSTVQQSRTECLGRSQFEIKSEITWHLLNDQWTYTDGIGFTTYSPDIRLADKQLSYGSDPTNDAYGLVTIEVSPKTNIETFTDLAGRHHPDITVAKERVLKNKIDKISEAMTGNLSRSDPKQYKALDDEIDELSEKLKRVRKISTELVVLADFINQFKRENRPYKHFEVELEAYKKEFDTYPTDELYAEQSAFDFGMPDAYGARYPDKLIVLLWRDDRIYRFAFGQQSDYSEHRSSFEKLLPAARDLLARFRTRAEFEIPKETGFCLPFGFIADDGKAHYSITMA
;
A
#
# COMPACT_ATOMS: atom_id res chain seq x y z
N MET A 1 32.83 78.37 -63.29
CA MET A 1 34.14 78.36 -63.97
C MET A 1 34.66 76.93 -63.97
N SER A 2 34.84 76.35 -65.16
CA SER A 2 35.86 75.35 -65.55
C SER A 2 36.03 74.06 -64.72
N ASN A 3 36.19 72.85 -65.26
CA ASN A 3 35.90 72.20 -66.54
C ASN A 3 36.26 70.70 -66.34
N THR A 4 35.46 69.79 -66.89
CA THR A 4 35.83 68.51 -67.55
C THR A 4 36.80 67.47 -66.94
N LYS A 5 36.24 66.26 -66.82
CA LYS A 5 36.62 64.96 -67.45
C LYS A 5 37.28 63.84 -66.61
N SER A 6 36.59 62.71 -66.69
CA SER A 6 36.85 61.33 -66.30
C SER A 6 38.20 60.73 -66.72
N ILE A 7 38.60 59.65 -66.03
CA ILE A 7 38.96 58.33 -66.61
C ILE A 7 38.79 57.25 -65.53
N TYR A 8 38.16 56.13 -65.92
CA TYR A 8 37.94 54.88 -65.17
C TYR A 8 39.17 53.96 -65.27
N ILE A 9 39.47 53.20 -64.20
CA ILE A 9 40.02 51.83 -64.32
C ILE A 9 39.41 50.93 -63.24
N LEU A 10 38.81 49.82 -63.68
CA LEU A 10 38.33 48.70 -62.88
C LEU A 10 39.51 47.91 -62.27
N ALA A 11 39.36 47.45 -61.02
CA ALA A 11 40.01 46.23 -60.56
C ALA A 11 39.00 45.41 -59.75
N SER A 12 38.68 44.25 -60.31
CA SER A 12 37.84 43.19 -59.78
C SER A 12 38.58 42.42 -58.69
N CYS A 13 37.92 42.10 -57.57
CA CYS A 13 38.19 40.86 -56.83
C CYS A 13 37.04 40.54 -55.88
N CYS A 14 36.31 39.48 -56.22
CA CYS A 14 35.36 38.78 -55.36
C CYS A 14 36.03 38.29 -54.08
N LEU A 15 35.47 38.60 -52.92
CA LEU A 15 35.66 37.82 -51.70
C LEU A 15 34.29 37.58 -51.07
N LEU A 16 33.89 36.30 -51.13
CA LEU A 16 32.71 35.73 -50.52
C LEU A 16 32.76 35.97 -48.99
N LEU A 17 31.74 36.65 -48.47
CA LEU A 17 31.46 36.72 -47.04
C LEU A 17 30.87 35.39 -46.59
N SER A 18 31.71 34.51 -46.04
CA SER A 18 31.25 33.42 -45.18
C SER A 18 30.97 34.00 -43.79
N GLN A 19 29.69 34.21 -43.48
CA GLN A 19 29.25 34.41 -42.10
C GLN A 19 29.53 33.13 -41.31
N ALA A 20 30.57 33.15 -40.48
CA ALA A 20 30.77 32.15 -39.45
C ALA A 20 29.72 32.40 -38.35
N ALA A 21 28.56 31.75 -38.47
CA ALA A 21 27.61 31.63 -37.37
C ALA A 21 28.33 30.90 -36.22
N HIS A 22 28.71 31.65 -35.18
CA HIS A 22 29.06 31.08 -33.90
C HIS A 22 27.78 30.51 -33.30
N ALA A 23 27.58 29.21 -33.49
CA ALA A 23 26.67 28.47 -32.64
C ALA A 23 27.32 28.46 -31.25
N ASP A 24 26.81 29.32 -30.36
CA ASP A 24 26.96 29.14 -28.92
C ASP A 24 26.30 27.80 -28.57
N THR A 25 27.08 26.72 -28.64
CA THR A 25 26.72 25.46 -28.01
C THR A 25 26.75 25.73 -26.51
N LYS A 26 25.60 26.17 -25.97
CA LYS A 26 25.27 25.92 -24.56
C LYS A 26 25.29 24.42 -24.37
N SER A 27 26.47 23.89 -24.06
CA SER A 27 26.60 22.60 -23.40
C SER A 27 25.88 22.76 -22.07
N THR A 28 24.59 22.41 -22.04
CA THR A 28 23.99 21.93 -20.80
C THR A 28 24.83 20.73 -20.40
N VAL A 29 25.78 20.96 -19.49
CA VAL A 29 26.40 19.89 -18.72
C VAL A 29 25.24 19.22 -18.02
N GLN A 30 24.75 18.15 -18.61
CA GLN A 30 23.72 17.32 -18.05
C GLN A 30 24.35 16.65 -16.83
N GLN A 31 24.22 17.31 -15.69
CA GLN A 31 24.91 16.96 -14.46
C GLN A 31 24.39 15.61 -14.02
N SER A 32 25.20 14.58 -14.24
CA SER A 32 24.84 13.24 -13.81
C SER A 32 24.76 13.18 -12.29
N ARG A 33 23.76 12.47 -11.79
CA ARG A 33 23.54 12.26 -10.35
C ARG A 33 23.64 10.77 -10.06
N THR A 34 24.03 10.41 -8.84
CA THR A 34 24.06 9.01 -8.41
C THR A 34 22.84 8.72 -7.57
N GLU A 35 22.28 7.53 -7.74
CA GLU A 35 21.19 7.00 -6.92
C GLU A 35 21.49 5.54 -6.55
N CYS A 36 20.81 5.00 -5.54
CA CYS A 36 20.99 3.63 -5.09
C CYS A 36 19.67 2.86 -4.97
N LEU A 37 19.75 1.55 -5.24
CA LEU A 37 18.68 0.58 -5.07
C LEU A 37 19.28 -0.76 -4.63
N GLY A 38 18.73 -1.33 -3.56
CA GLY A 38 19.35 -2.46 -2.88
C GLY A 38 20.76 -2.13 -2.43
N ARG A 39 21.73 -2.89 -2.94
CA ARG A 39 23.16 -2.65 -2.68
C ARG A 39 23.90 -2.05 -3.87
N SER A 40 23.17 -1.70 -4.92
CA SER A 40 23.75 -1.16 -6.16
C SER A 40 23.61 0.35 -6.20
N GLN A 41 24.63 1.01 -6.75
CA GLN A 41 24.59 2.43 -7.11
C GLN A 41 24.59 2.53 -8.64
N PHE A 42 23.90 3.52 -9.18
CA PHE A 42 23.84 3.77 -10.61
C PHE A 42 23.83 5.26 -10.91
N GLU A 43 24.43 5.60 -12.06
CA GLU A 43 24.47 6.97 -12.56
C GLU A 43 23.20 7.28 -13.36
N ILE A 44 22.64 8.44 -13.08
CA ILE A 44 21.44 8.97 -13.69
C ILE A 44 21.84 10.15 -14.55
N LYS A 45 21.63 10.00 -15.86
CA LYS A 45 21.96 11.03 -16.86
C LYS A 45 20.77 11.91 -17.18
N SER A 46 19.54 11.41 -17.13
CA SER A 46 18.30 12.17 -17.33
C SER A 46 17.50 12.28 -16.04
N GLU A 47 16.45 13.09 -15.98
CA GLU A 47 15.52 13.01 -14.84
C GLU A 47 14.94 11.58 -14.74
N ILE A 48 14.86 11.07 -13.52
CA ILE A 48 14.15 9.83 -13.21
C ILE A 48 13.02 10.15 -12.25
N THR A 49 12.08 9.23 -12.13
CA THR A 49 11.12 9.25 -11.04
C THR A 49 10.97 7.84 -10.53
N TRP A 50 11.03 7.68 -9.21
CA TRP A 50 10.73 6.41 -8.59
C TRP A 50 9.28 6.04 -8.84
N HIS A 51 9.03 4.81 -9.29
CA HIS A 51 7.68 4.29 -9.28
C HIS A 51 7.31 3.95 -7.84
N LEU A 52 6.41 4.73 -7.26
CA LEU A 52 5.91 4.56 -5.89
C LEU A 52 4.48 4.03 -5.90
N LEU A 53 4.04 3.50 -4.76
CA LEU A 53 2.64 3.09 -4.55
C LEU A 53 1.75 4.32 -4.40
N ASN A 54 0.77 4.49 -5.28
CA ASN A 54 -0.17 5.60 -5.22
C ASN A 54 -1.28 5.33 -4.17
N ASP A 55 -2.18 6.30 -4.03
CA ASP A 55 -3.36 6.28 -3.15
C ASP A 55 -4.36 5.15 -3.45
N GLN A 56 -4.21 4.43 -4.56
CA GLN A 56 -5.00 3.25 -4.91
C GLN A 56 -4.47 1.99 -4.21
N TRP A 57 -4.47 2.02 -2.87
CA TRP A 57 -4.22 0.87 -1.99
C TRP A 57 -5.36 -0.16 -2.01
N THR A 58 -5.93 -0.44 -3.19
CA THR A 58 -6.84 -1.58 -3.37
C THR A 58 -6.00 -2.78 -3.72
N TYR A 59 -5.41 -3.41 -2.69
CA TYR A 59 -5.06 -4.82 -2.78
C TYR A 59 -6.39 -5.57 -2.85
N THR A 60 -6.99 -5.60 -4.04
CA THR A 60 -8.04 -6.59 -4.30
C THR A 60 -7.35 -7.93 -4.16
N ASP A 61 -7.80 -8.68 -3.18
CA ASP A 61 -7.75 -10.11 -2.90
C ASP A 61 -7.98 -11.01 -4.14
N GLY A 62 -7.41 -10.66 -5.29
CA GLY A 62 -7.42 -11.45 -6.51
C GLY A 62 -8.73 -11.46 -7.28
N ILE A 63 -9.74 -10.66 -6.92
CA ILE A 63 -11.07 -10.73 -7.57
C ILE A 63 -11.53 -9.36 -8.09
N GLY A 64 -11.16 -9.08 -9.35
CA GLY A 64 -11.88 -8.18 -10.25
C GLY A 64 -11.49 -6.69 -10.23
N PHE A 65 -10.62 -6.27 -11.16
CA PHE A 65 -10.96 -5.48 -12.36
C PHE A 65 -9.68 -4.97 -13.06
N THR A 66 -9.85 -4.58 -14.31
CA THR A 66 -8.86 -4.50 -15.40
C THR A 66 -7.65 -3.60 -15.13
N THR A 67 -6.47 -4.18 -15.32
CA THR A 67 -5.16 -3.54 -15.29
C THR A 67 -5.07 -2.38 -16.30
N TYR A 68 -4.61 -1.23 -15.84
CA TYR A 68 -4.08 -0.20 -16.72
C TYR A 68 -2.63 -0.57 -17.05
N SER A 69 -2.33 -0.68 -18.34
CA SER A 69 -1.02 -1.05 -18.88
C SER A 69 -0.07 0.18 -18.89
N PRO A 70 1.25 0.04 -18.68
CA PRO A 70 2.04 -1.20 -18.69
C PRO A 70 1.65 -2.11 -17.54
N ASP A 71 1.40 -3.37 -17.91
CA ASP A 71 0.68 -4.42 -17.19
C ASP A 71 1.50 -4.94 -16.00
N ILE A 72 1.79 -4.05 -15.06
CA ILE A 72 2.60 -4.34 -13.89
C ILE A 72 1.65 -4.55 -12.72
N ARG A 73 1.44 -5.80 -12.32
CA ARG A 73 0.61 -6.10 -11.16
C ARG A 73 1.33 -5.55 -9.93
N LEU A 74 0.62 -4.99 -8.96
CA LEU A 74 1.24 -4.49 -7.72
C LEU A 74 1.96 -5.62 -6.96
N ALA A 75 1.49 -6.87 -7.10
CA ALA A 75 2.19 -8.06 -6.63
C ALA A 75 3.57 -8.28 -7.27
N ASP A 76 3.83 -7.68 -8.44
CA ASP A 76 5.12 -7.72 -9.13
C ASP A 76 6.03 -6.54 -8.72
N LYS A 77 5.55 -5.59 -7.89
CA LYS A 77 6.32 -4.44 -7.39
C LYS A 77 6.67 -4.64 -5.92
N GLN A 78 7.65 -5.49 -5.64
CA GLN A 78 7.99 -5.87 -4.28
C GLN A 78 9.47 -5.66 -3.98
N LEU A 79 9.72 -4.98 -2.86
CA LEU A 79 11.01 -4.97 -2.18
C LEU A 79 10.92 -5.97 -1.02
N SER A 80 11.49 -7.15 -1.22
CA SER A 80 11.60 -8.16 -0.17
C SER A 80 12.98 -8.11 0.45
N TYR A 81 13.06 -8.06 1.77
CA TYR A 81 14.32 -7.92 2.50
C TYR A 81 14.37 -8.82 3.73
N GLY A 82 15.55 -9.37 4.04
CA GLY A 82 15.81 -10.23 5.18
C GLY A 82 15.34 -11.67 4.99
N SER A 83 15.52 -12.48 6.04
CA SER A 83 15.03 -13.86 6.12
C SER A 83 14.05 -13.99 7.28
N ASP A 84 12.94 -14.68 7.05
CA ASP A 84 11.94 -14.88 8.08
C ASP A 84 12.55 -15.71 9.24
N PRO A 85 12.43 -15.30 10.52
CA PRO A 85 12.96 -16.08 11.65
C PRO A 85 12.19 -17.38 11.92
N THR A 86 11.11 -17.63 11.19
CA THR A 86 10.19 -18.75 11.40
C THR A 86 10.36 -19.87 10.38
N ASN A 87 11.07 -19.64 9.27
CA ASN A 87 11.46 -20.64 8.27
C ASN A 87 12.72 -20.19 7.50
N ASP A 88 13.25 -21.03 6.61
CA ASP A 88 14.37 -20.65 5.74
C ASP A 88 13.91 -19.89 4.46
N ALA A 89 12.67 -19.37 4.44
CA ALA A 89 12.19 -18.64 3.27
C ALA A 89 12.86 -17.26 3.18
N TYR A 90 13.29 -16.91 1.97
CA TYR A 90 13.87 -15.61 1.67
C TYR A 90 12.75 -14.56 1.61
N GLY A 91 12.76 -13.61 2.55
CA GLY A 91 11.77 -12.52 2.65
C GLY A 91 11.18 -12.39 4.05
N LEU A 92 11.85 -11.65 4.92
CA LEU A 92 11.29 -11.25 6.23
C LEU A 92 10.19 -10.21 6.07
N VAL A 93 10.40 -9.23 5.20
CA VAL A 93 9.53 -8.07 5.05
C VAL A 93 9.36 -7.67 3.60
N THR A 94 8.13 -7.36 3.22
CA THR A 94 7.79 -6.62 2.00
C THR A 94 7.68 -5.13 2.34
N ILE A 95 8.41 -4.28 1.61
CA ILE A 95 8.52 -2.84 1.89
C ILE A 95 7.91 -2.04 0.74
N GLU A 96 7.11 -1.05 1.11
CA GLU A 96 6.34 -0.22 0.20
C GLU A 96 6.42 1.24 0.63
N VAL A 97 6.53 2.16 -0.35
CA VAL A 97 6.70 3.59 -0.09
C VAL A 97 5.73 4.40 -0.95
N SER A 98 5.05 5.37 -0.34
CA SER A 98 4.15 6.29 -1.04
C SER A 98 4.88 7.51 -1.64
N PRO A 99 4.28 8.18 -2.64
CA PRO A 99 4.51 9.59 -2.90
C PRO A 99 4.34 10.44 -1.65
N LYS A 100 4.77 11.69 -1.72
CA LYS A 100 4.41 12.66 -0.68
C LYS A 100 2.89 12.76 -0.59
N THR A 101 2.36 12.70 0.62
CA THR A 101 0.93 12.74 0.93
C THR A 101 0.71 13.52 2.21
N ASN A 102 -0.41 13.32 2.91
CA ASN A 102 -0.76 13.97 4.15
C ASN A 102 -1.11 12.97 5.26
N ILE A 103 -1.24 13.49 6.48
CA ILE A 103 -1.56 12.69 7.67
C ILE A 103 -2.96 12.05 7.60
N GLU A 104 -3.89 12.61 6.84
CA GLU A 104 -5.23 12.04 6.66
C GLU A 104 -5.15 10.74 5.85
N THR A 105 -4.31 10.71 4.80
CA THR A 105 -4.05 9.49 4.02
C THR A 105 -3.36 8.43 4.86
N PHE A 106 -2.42 8.83 5.74
CA PHE A 106 -1.81 7.89 6.70
C PHE A 106 -2.87 7.31 7.64
N THR A 107 -3.75 8.15 8.18
CA THR A 107 -4.81 7.74 9.10
C THR A 107 -5.81 6.81 8.43
N ASP A 108 -6.21 7.11 7.20
CA ASP A 108 -7.08 6.26 6.39
C ASP A 108 -6.44 4.89 6.12
N LEU A 109 -5.15 4.87 5.73
CA LEU A 109 -4.44 3.61 5.51
C LEU A 109 -4.29 2.78 6.79
N ALA A 110 -4.01 3.43 7.93
CA ALA A 110 -3.98 2.78 9.23
C ALA A 110 -5.35 2.16 9.57
N GLY A 111 -6.44 2.88 9.27
CA GLY A 111 -7.81 2.39 9.41
C GLY A 111 -8.10 1.15 8.56
N ARG A 112 -7.63 1.11 7.30
CA ARG A 112 -7.78 -0.07 6.43
C ARG A 112 -7.00 -1.30 6.92
N HIS A 113 -5.88 -1.08 7.60
CA HIS A 113 -5.11 -2.13 8.28
C HIS A 113 -5.57 -2.38 9.72
N HIS A 114 -6.65 -1.76 10.16
CA HIS A 114 -7.25 -2.09 11.44
C HIS A 114 -8.00 -3.42 11.37
N PRO A 115 -7.86 -4.30 12.37
CA PRO A 115 -8.71 -5.47 12.48
C PRO A 115 -10.19 -5.09 12.44
N ASP A 116 -10.87 -5.47 11.35
CA ASP A 116 -12.28 -5.14 11.16
C ASP A 116 -13.17 -6.28 11.68
N ILE A 117 -13.82 -6.00 12.80
CA ILE A 117 -14.78 -6.91 13.44
C ILE A 117 -15.98 -7.23 12.53
N THR A 118 -16.37 -6.30 11.65
CA THR A 118 -17.46 -6.49 10.69
C THR A 118 -17.05 -7.57 9.70
N VAL A 119 -15.85 -7.45 9.12
CA VAL A 119 -15.30 -8.46 8.19
C VAL A 119 -15.23 -9.84 8.84
N ALA A 120 -14.83 -9.92 10.11
CA ALA A 120 -14.82 -11.18 10.86
C ALA A 120 -16.22 -11.79 11.02
N LYS A 121 -17.22 -10.99 11.42
CA LYS A 121 -18.62 -11.44 11.53
C LYS A 121 -19.19 -11.86 10.17
N GLU A 122 -18.89 -11.12 9.10
CA GLU A 122 -19.28 -11.49 7.74
C GLU A 122 -18.67 -12.83 7.31
N ARG A 123 -17.40 -13.06 7.60
CA ARG A 123 -16.69 -14.29 7.23
C ARG A 123 -17.30 -15.52 7.91
N VAL A 124 -17.74 -15.43 9.16
CA VAL A 124 -18.46 -16.53 9.82
C VAL A 124 -19.76 -16.87 9.08
N LEU A 125 -20.53 -15.85 8.65
CA LEU A 125 -21.78 -16.07 7.92
C LEU A 125 -21.54 -16.64 6.51
N LYS A 126 -20.57 -16.09 5.77
CA LYS A 126 -20.18 -16.58 4.44
C LYS A 126 -19.69 -18.03 4.49
N ASN A 127 -18.81 -18.36 5.43
CA ASN A 127 -18.31 -19.73 5.60
C ASN A 127 -19.43 -20.74 5.90
N LYS A 128 -20.53 -20.32 6.55
CA LYS A 128 -21.71 -21.19 6.75
C LYS A 128 -22.48 -21.37 5.44
N ILE A 129 -22.70 -20.29 4.69
CA ILE A 129 -23.35 -20.33 3.37
C ILE A 129 -22.56 -21.25 2.42
N ASP A 130 -21.23 -21.13 2.39
CA ASP A 130 -20.36 -21.93 1.53
C ASP A 130 -20.46 -23.42 1.87
N LYS A 131 -20.39 -23.77 3.17
CA LYS A 131 -20.56 -25.16 3.63
C LYS A 131 -21.92 -25.75 3.29
N ILE A 132 -22.99 -24.96 3.41
CA ILE A 132 -24.34 -25.42 3.03
C ILE A 132 -24.41 -25.61 1.51
N SER A 133 -23.86 -24.67 0.74
CA SER A 133 -23.83 -24.72 -0.72
C SER A 133 -23.08 -25.94 -1.24
N GLU A 134 -21.96 -26.32 -0.61
CA GLU A 134 -21.22 -27.55 -0.91
C GLU A 134 -22.06 -28.82 -0.67
N ALA A 135 -22.91 -28.82 0.36
CA ALA A 135 -23.82 -29.94 0.65
C ALA A 135 -25.04 -30.01 -0.29
N MET A 136 -25.42 -28.89 -0.91
CA MET A 136 -26.58 -28.77 -1.82
C MET A 136 -26.29 -29.33 -3.22
N THR A 137 -26.05 -30.63 -3.30
CA THR A 137 -25.77 -31.31 -4.57
C THR A 137 -27.03 -31.54 -5.41
N GLY A 138 -26.86 -31.69 -6.73
CA GLY A 138 -27.95 -32.10 -7.62
C GLY A 138 -28.54 -33.49 -7.31
N ASN A 139 -27.79 -34.35 -6.62
CA ASN A 139 -28.30 -35.63 -6.12
C ASN A 139 -29.24 -35.41 -4.94
N LEU A 140 -28.84 -34.58 -3.96
CA LEU A 140 -29.68 -34.22 -2.82
C LEU A 140 -31.01 -33.62 -3.25
N SER A 141 -30.98 -32.71 -4.24
CA SER A 141 -32.19 -32.09 -4.82
C SER A 141 -33.20 -33.12 -5.35
N ARG A 142 -32.73 -34.27 -5.88
CA ARG A 142 -33.60 -35.33 -6.43
C ARG A 142 -33.99 -36.37 -5.38
N SER A 143 -33.08 -36.74 -4.48
CA SER A 143 -33.30 -37.80 -3.49
C SER A 143 -34.10 -37.31 -2.27
N ASP A 144 -33.88 -36.07 -1.84
CA ASP A 144 -34.61 -35.44 -0.74
C ASP A 144 -34.86 -33.94 -1.02
N PRO A 145 -35.90 -33.61 -1.81
CA PRO A 145 -36.24 -32.23 -2.13
C PRO A 145 -36.62 -31.40 -0.89
N LYS A 146 -37.11 -32.03 0.17
CA LYS A 146 -37.49 -31.33 1.41
C LYS A 146 -36.24 -30.87 2.15
N GLN A 147 -35.25 -31.75 2.29
CA GLN A 147 -33.97 -31.39 2.87
C GLN A 147 -33.27 -30.32 2.03
N TYR A 148 -33.29 -30.44 0.70
CA TYR A 148 -32.74 -29.41 -0.18
C TYR A 148 -33.39 -28.04 0.04
N LYS A 149 -34.73 -27.99 0.13
CA LYS A 149 -35.44 -26.73 0.36
C LYS A 149 -35.15 -26.13 1.74
N ALA A 150 -35.00 -26.96 2.78
CA ALA A 150 -34.64 -26.47 4.11
C ALA A 150 -33.24 -25.83 4.14
N LEU A 151 -32.27 -26.39 3.40
CA LEU A 151 -30.93 -25.80 3.26
C LEU A 151 -30.95 -24.49 2.47
N ASP A 152 -31.77 -24.42 1.41
CA ASP A 152 -32.01 -23.20 0.63
C ASP A 152 -32.58 -22.07 1.50
N ASP A 153 -33.60 -22.37 2.32
CA ASP A 153 -34.18 -21.42 3.27
C ASP A 153 -33.14 -20.96 4.32
N GLU A 154 -32.26 -21.85 4.77
CA GLU A 154 -31.17 -21.50 5.69
C GLU A 154 -30.14 -20.54 5.06
N ILE A 155 -29.80 -20.72 3.78
CA ILE A 155 -28.94 -19.79 3.03
C ILE A 155 -29.59 -18.40 2.93
N ASP A 156 -30.89 -18.34 2.66
CA ASP A 156 -31.64 -17.07 2.60
C ASP A 156 -31.59 -16.34 3.95
N GLU A 157 -31.82 -17.05 5.07
CA GLU A 157 -31.72 -16.48 6.41
C GLU A 157 -30.31 -15.97 6.74
N LEU A 158 -29.26 -16.72 6.37
CA LEU A 158 -27.87 -16.31 6.56
C LEU A 158 -27.52 -15.08 5.71
N SER A 159 -28.06 -15.00 4.50
CA SER A 159 -27.90 -13.86 3.60
C SER A 159 -28.56 -12.60 4.13
N GLU A 160 -29.75 -12.70 4.74
CA GLU A 160 -30.38 -11.58 5.43
C GLU A 160 -29.60 -11.15 6.68
N LYS A 161 -29.06 -12.10 7.45
CA LYS A 161 -28.15 -11.78 8.58
C LYS A 161 -26.91 -11.03 8.09
N LEU A 162 -26.33 -11.42 6.95
CA LEU A 162 -25.17 -10.75 6.37
C LEU A 162 -25.50 -9.30 5.98
N LYS A 163 -26.65 -9.06 5.34
CA LYS A 163 -27.13 -7.71 5.03
C LYS A 163 -27.35 -6.90 6.30
N ARG A 164 -27.91 -7.51 7.35
CA ARG A 164 -28.15 -6.86 8.63
C ARG A 164 -26.84 -6.44 9.32
N VAL A 165 -25.82 -7.30 9.36
CA VAL A 165 -24.49 -6.96 9.91
C VAL A 165 -23.90 -5.71 9.24
N ARG A 166 -23.94 -5.66 7.89
CA ARG A 166 -23.46 -4.49 7.12
C ARG A 166 -24.23 -3.21 7.40
N LYS A 167 -25.54 -3.34 7.54
CA LYS A 167 -26.37 -2.20 7.91
C LYS A 167 -25.98 -1.70 9.29
N ILE A 168 -25.94 -2.58 10.28
CA ILE A 168 -25.60 -2.20 11.66
C ILE A 168 -24.21 -1.56 11.71
N SER A 169 -23.19 -2.11 11.05
CA SER A 169 -21.85 -1.51 11.04
C SER A 169 -21.84 -0.08 10.49
N THR A 170 -22.66 0.19 9.46
CA THR A 170 -22.86 1.55 8.93
C THR A 170 -23.52 2.47 9.96
N GLU A 171 -24.60 2.01 10.60
CA GLU A 171 -25.33 2.80 11.61
C GLU A 171 -24.44 3.12 12.83
N LEU A 172 -23.57 2.18 13.24
CA LEU A 172 -22.63 2.39 14.35
C LEU A 172 -21.69 3.58 14.10
N VAL A 173 -21.25 3.78 12.85
CA VAL A 173 -20.39 4.90 12.45
C VAL A 173 -21.21 6.18 12.33
N VAL A 174 -22.30 6.14 11.56
CA VAL A 174 -23.13 7.33 11.25
C VAL A 174 -23.73 7.93 12.52
N LEU A 175 -24.26 7.11 13.43
CA LEU A 175 -24.83 7.60 14.69
C LEU A 175 -23.77 8.21 15.60
N ALA A 176 -22.56 7.64 15.66
CA ALA A 176 -21.47 8.21 16.43
C ALA A 176 -21.08 9.61 15.90
N ASP A 177 -21.02 9.78 14.59
CA ASP A 177 -20.75 11.07 13.94
C ASP A 177 -21.86 12.09 14.19
N PHE A 178 -23.13 11.67 14.09
CA PHE A 178 -24.27 12.53 14.41
C PHE A 178 -24.27 12.98 15.87
N ILE A 179 -23.99 12.09 16.81
CA ILE A 179 -23.87 12.45 18.24
C ILE A 179 -22.78 13.52 18.41
N ASN A 180 -21.61 13.31 17.82
CA ASN A 180 -20.50 14.26 17.90
C ASN A 180 -20.87 15.62 17.28
N GLN A 181 -21.49 15.62 16.10
CA GLN A 181 -21.94 16.84 15.43
C GLN A 181 -22.98 17.60 16.25
N PHE A 182 -24.04 16.92 16.69
CA PHE A 182 -25.14 17.55 17.40
C PHE A 182 -24.69 18.08 18.77
N LYS A 183 -23.74 17.41 19.41
CA LYS A 183 -23.10 17.90 20.63
C LYS A 183 -22.35 19.21 20.39
N ARG A 184 -21.60 19.35 19.28
CA ARG A 184 -20.92 20.61 18.90
C ARG A 184 -21.92 21.72 18.58
N GLU A 185 -23.04 21.38 17.95
CA GLU A 185 -24.10 22.33 17.55
C GLU A 185 -25.11 22.64 18.68
N ASN A 186 -24.93 22.07 19.88
CA ASN A 186 -25.87 22.19 21.00
C ASN A 186 -27.31 21.78 20.65
N ARG A 187 -27.47 20.72 19.83
CA ARG A 187 -28.75 20.15 19.39
C ARG A 187 -29.11 18.90 20.19
N PRO A 188 -30.39 18.51 20.32
CA PRO A 188 -30.77 17.29 21.05
C PRO A 188 -30.26 16.00 20.37
N TYR A 189 -29.46 15.20 21.08
CA TYR A 189 -28.85 13.97 20.53
C TYR A 189 -29.10 12.69 21.34
N LYS A 190 -29.78 12.75 22.50
CA LYS A 190 -29.97 11.61 23.41
C LYS A 190 -30.65 10.38 22.76
N HIS A 191 -31.53 10.61 21.79
CA HIS A 191 -32.20 9.51 21.09
C HIS A 191 -31.22 8.69 20.24
N PHE A 192 -30.23 9.34 19.60
CA PHE A 192 -29.16 8.66 18.88
C PHE A 192 -28.27 7.82 19.81
N GLU A 193 -28.03 8.26 21.05
CA GLU A 193 -27.28 7.46 22.03
C GLU A 193 -28.00 6.15 22.37
N VAL A 194 -29.32 6.21 22.53
CA VAL A 194 -30.15 5.01 22.79
C VAL A 194 -30.13 4.07 21.58
N GLU A 195 -30.27 4.62 20.38
CA GLU A 195 -30.24 3.84 19.14
C GLU A 195 -28.87 3.21 18.88
N LEU A 196 -27.79 3.97 19.08
CA LEU A 196 -26.42 3.47 18.97
C LEU A 196 -26.18 2.31 19.93
N GLU A 197 -26.65 2.41 21.18
CA GLU A 197 -26.50 1.35 22.17
C GLU A 197 -27.32 0.10 21.81
N ALA A 198 -28.50 0.26 21.21
CA ALA A 198 -29.28 -0.86 20.70
C ALA A 198 -28.55 -1.58 19.54
N TYR A 199 -27.99 -0.81 18.60
CA TYR A 199 -27.20 -1.36 17.51
C TYR A 199 -25.94 -2.06 17.99
N LYS A 200 -25.23 -1.52 18.99
CA LYS A 200 -24.06 -2.20 19.59
C LYS A 200 -24.44 -3.56 20.17
N LYS A 201 -25.51 -3.59 20.99
CA LYS A 201 -26.00 -4.83 21.59
C LYS A 201 -26.37 -5.87 20.54
N GLU A 202 -27.07 -5.47 19.48
CA GLU A 202 -27.41 -6.37 18.37
C GLU A 202 -26.15 -6.84 17.64
N PHE A 203 -25.23 -5.93 17.33
CA PHE A 203 -23.98 -6.24 16.63
C PHE A 203 -23.16 -7.27 17.41
N ASP A 204 -23.09 -7.15 18.73
CA ASP A 204 -22.35 -8.04 19.61
C ASP A 204 -22.92 -9.47 19.66
N THR A 205 -24.17 -9.68 19.25
CA THR A 205 -24.76 -11.04 19.16
C THR A 205 -24.20 -11.87 18.01
N TYR A 206 -23.62 -11.24 16.98
CA TYR A 206 -23.04 -11.96 15.84
C TYR A 206 -21.65 -12.51 16.20
N PRO A 207 -21.35 -13.78 15.89
CA PRO A 207 -20.05 -14.38 16.22
C PRO A 207 -18.92 -13.84 15.34
N THR A 208 -17.70 -13.83 15.88
CA THR A 208 -16.44 -13.69 15.12
C THR A 208 -15.76 -15.05 14.96
N ASP A 209 -14.74 -15.12 14.11
CA ASP A 209 -13.92 -16.32 13.91
C ASP A 209 -12.62 -16.30 14.74
N GLU A 210 -11.93 -17.45 14.78
CA GLU A 210 -10.64 -17.61 15.47
C GLU A 210 -9.55 -16.72 14.88
N LEU A 211 -9.59 -16.44 13.56
CA LEU A 211 -8.63 -15.55 12.91
C LEU A 211 -8.71 -14.14 13.48
N TYR A 212 -9.90 -13.65 13.81
CA TYR A 212 -10.09 -12.35 14.43
C TYR A 212 -9.56 -12.29 15.87
N ALA A 213 -9.65 -13.39 16.62
CA ALA A 213 -9.11 -13.46 17.98
C ALA A 213 -7.58 -13.27 18.01
N GLU A 214 -6.89 -13.57 16.91
CA GLU A 214 -5.45 -13.36 16.73
C GLU A 214 -5.10 -11.99 16.12
N GLN A 215 -6.10 -11.20 15.74
CA GLN A 215 -5.90 -9.87 15.14
C GLN A 215 -5.93 -8.77 16.21
N SER A 216 -4.99 -7.84 16.13
CA SER A 216 -4.98 -6.68 17.03
C SER A 216 -4.21 -5.51 16.44
N ALA A 217 -4.71 -4.30 16.66
CA ALA A 217 -3.86 -3.12 16.54
C ALA A 217 -3.04 -2.97 17.83
N PHE A 218 -1.81 -2.48 17.72
CA PHE A 218 -0.93 -2.30 18.87
C PHE A 218 0.02 -1.12 18.68
N ASP A 219 0.48 -0.56 19.79
CA ASP A 219 1.54 0.45 19.78
C ASP A 219 2.89 -0.21 19.46
N PHE A 220 3.48 0.17 18.34
CA PHE A 220 4.78 -0.34 17.92
C PHE A 220 5.94 0.19 18.79
N GLY A 221 5.73 1.27 19.55
CA GLY A 221 6.74 1.95 20.37
C GLY A 221 7.59 2.94 19.57
N MET A 222 7.06 3.44 18.45
CA MET A 222 7.69 4.47 17.61
C MET A 222 6.72 5.62 17.39
N PRO A 223 7.19 6.88 17.34
CA PRO A 223 6.33 8.02 17.02
C PRO A 223 5.79 7.89 15.60
N ASP A 224 4.58 8.39 15.38
CA ASP A 224 3.89 8.42 14.09
C ASP A 224 3.96 7.06 13.36
N ALA A 225 3.65 6.00 14.10
CA ALA A 225 3.66 4.63 13.64
C ALA A 225 2.34 3.93 13.98
N TYR A 226 1.94 2.98 13.15
CA TYR A 226 0.79 2.12 13.36
C TYR A 226 1.17 0.65 13.21
N GLY A 227 0.82 -0.19 14.19
CA GLY A 227 1.06 -1.62 14.18
C GLY A 227 -0.24 -2.42 14.12
N ALA A 228 -0.30 -3.42 13.25
CA ALA A 228 -1.40 -4.38 13.18
C ALA A 228 -0.88 -5.82 13.06
N ARG A 229 -1.34 -6.67 13.96
CA ARG A 229 -1.12 -8.12 13.97
C ARG A 229 -2.25 -8.81 13.22
N TYR A 230 -1.87 -9.76 12.38
CA TYR A 230 -2.74 -10.76 11.75
C TYR A 230 -2.21 -12.17 12.05
N PRO A 231 -2.98 -13.24 11.80
CA PRO A 231 -2.56 -14.62 12.07
C PRO A 231 -1.26 -15.04 11.35
N ASP A 232 -1.01 -14.47 10.18
CA ASP A 232 0.04 -14.83 9.24
C ASP A 232 1.10 -13.74 9.02
N LYS A 233 0.81 -12.51 9.45
CA LYS A 233 1.65 -11.34 9.15
C LYS A 233 1.57 -10.25 10.21
N LEU A 234 2.59 -9.40 10.20
CA LEU A 234 2.65 -8.18 10.99
C LEU A 234 2.77 -6.98 10.04
N ILE A 235 1.86 -6.02 10.13
CA ILE A 235 1.92 -4.77 9.37
C ILE A 235 2.40 -3.65 10.28
N VAL A 236 3.39 -2.89 9.83
CA VAL A 236 3.83 -1.64 10.45
C VAL A 236 3.80 -0.52 9.41
N LEU A 237 3.11 0.56 9.71
CA LEU A 237 3.10 1.79 8.91
C LEU A 237 3.91 2.86 9.64
N LEU A 238 4.78 3.57 8.94
CA LEU A 238 5.50 4.73 9.45
C LEU A 238 5.16 5.97 8.62
N TRP A 239 4.87 7.08 9.30
CA TRP A 239 4.72 8.40 8.69
C TRP A 239 6.03 9.19 8.83
N ARG A 240 6.77 9.41 7.73
CA ARG A 240 8.07 10.11 7.74
C ARG A 240 8.22 10.97 6.50
N ASP A 241 8.67 12.21 6.67
CA ASP A 241 8.98 13.14 5.57
C ASP A 241 7.85 13.26 4.51
N ASP A 242 6.62 13.41 5.01
CA ASP A 242 5.38 13.45 4.24
C ASP A 242 5.09 12.17 3.44
N ARG A 243 5.70 11.04 3.78
CA ARG A 243 5.49 9.74 3.10
C ARG A 243 5.05 8.68 4.09
N ILE A 244 4.37 7.69 3.55
CA ILE A 244 3.99 6.48 4.25
C ILE A 244 4.94 5.36 3.81
N TYR A 245 5.56 4.71 4.78
CA TYR A 245 6.32 3.48 4.58
C TYR A 245 5.53 2.33 5.19
N ARG A 246 5.15 1.35 4.38
CA ARG A 246 4.50 0.13 4.85
C ARG A 246 5.51 -1.01 4.86
N PHE A 247 5.58 -1.67 6.00
CA PHE A 247 6.39 -2.85 6.23
C PHE A 247 5.46 -4.01 6.56
N ALA A 248 5.41 -4.98 5.68
CA ALA A 248 4.63 -6.19 5.82
C ALA A 248 5.57 -7.36 6.16
N PHE A 249 5.66 -7.69 7.44
CA PHE A 249 6.49 -8.76 7.97
C PHE A 249 5.77 -10.11 7.93
N GLY A 250 6.55 -11.17 7.68
CA GLY A 250 6.05 -12.53 7.50
C GLY A 250 5.83 -12.86 6.03
N GLN A 251 5.75 -14.16 5.73
CA GLN A 251 5.67 -14.64 4.37
C GLN A 251 4.31 -14.29 3.74
N GLN A 252 4.34 -13.44 2.71
CA GLN A 252 3.16 -13.12 1.89
C GLN A 252 3.18 -13.94 0.60
N SER A 253 2.98 -15.25 0.68
CA SER A 253 2.70 -16.02 -0.53
C SER A 253 1.36 -16.73 -0.42
N ASP A 254 0.53 -16.55 -1.46
CA ASP A 254 -0.76 -17.24 -1.62
C ASP A 254 -0.61 -18.77 -1.70
N TYR A 255 0.63 -19.26 -1.81
CA TYR A 255 0.98 -20.67 -1.97
C TYR A 255 1.67 -21.29 -0.76
N SER A 256 1.98 -20.53 0.30
CA SER A 256 2.57 -21.11 1.52
C SER A 256 1.52 -21.27 2.62
N GLU A 257 1.37 -22.49 3.11
CA GLU A 257 0.64 -22.78 4.37
C GLU A 257 1.41 -22.29 5.61
N HIS A 258 2.62 -21.74 5.42
CA HIS A 258 3.48 -21.30 6.50
C HIS A 258 2.96 -20.01 7.14
N ARG A 259 2.70 -20.07 8.45
CA ARG A 259 2.34 -18.90 9.25
C ARG A 259 3.53 -18.45 10.07
N SER A 260 3.97 -17.23 9.84
CA SER A 260 5.04 -16.62 10.63
C SER A 260 4.52 -16.28 12.03
N SER A 261 5.12 -16.88 13.07
CA SER A 261 4.76 -16.59 14.47
C SER A 261 5.02 -15.13 14.82
N PHE A 262 3.98 -14.46 15.33
CA PHE A 262 4.05 -13.06 15.77
C PHE A 262 5.14 -12.83 16.83
N GLU A 263 5.32 -13.77 17.76
CA GLU A 263 6.31 -13.68 18.83
C GLU A 263 7.74 -13.61 18.28
N LYS A 264 8.00 -14.20 17.10
CA LYS A 264 9.27 -14.10 16.38
C LYS A 264 9.34 -12.90 15.44
N LEU A 265 8.24 -12.55 14.78
CA LEU A 265 8.19 -11.41 13.87
C LEU A 265 8.36 -10.07 14.57
N LEU A 266 7.74 -9.86 15.73
CA LEU A 266 7.74 -8.54 16.38
C LEU A 266 9.17 -8.09 16.80
N PRO A 267 10.02 -8.92 17.42
CA PRO A 267 11.41 -8.54 17.67
C PRO A 267 12.20 -8.26 16.39
N ALA A 268 12.04 -9.09 15.35
CA ALA A 268 12.72 -8.90 14.07
C ALA A 268 12.29 -7.60 13.37
N ALA A 269 11.00 -7.25 13.44
CA ALA A 269 10.46 -6.01 12.94
C ALA A 269 11.02 -4.79 13.69
N ARG A 270 11.09 -4.87 15.02
CA ARG A 270 11.68 -3.79 15.83
C ARG A 270 13.16 -3.58 15.53
N ASP A 271 13.94 -4.65 15.41
CA ASP A 271 15.35 -4.58 15.05
C ASP A 271 15.56 -3.95 13.66
N LEU A 272 14.79 -4.39 12.67
CA LEU A 272 14.88 -3.84 11.31
C LEU A 272 14.50 -2.36 11.28
N LEU A 273 13.38 -1.98 11.91
CA LEU A 273 12.89 -0.61 11.89
C LEU A 273 13.71 0.36 12.76
N ALA A 274 14.45 -0.14 13.75
CA ALA A 274 15.44 0.65 14.47
C ALA A 274 16.64 1.06 13.59
N ARG A 275 16.92 0.30 12.53
CA ARG A 275 18.00 0.57 11.55
C ARG A 275 17.50 1.29 10.30
N PHE A 276 16.19 1.49 10.19
CA PHE A 276 15.57 2.22 9.09
C PHE A 276 15.70 3.73 9.31
N ARG A 277 16.07 4.43 8.24
CA ARG A 277 16.01 5.90 8.16
C ARG A 277 15.50 6.35 6.80
N THR A 278 14.90 7.52 6.76
CA THR A 278 14.60 8.19 5.49
C THR A 278 15.88 8.73 4.85
N ARG A 279 15.79 8.99 3.55
CA ARG A 279 16.85 9.64 2.78
C ARG A 279 16.24 10.52 1.69
N ALA A 280 16.94 11.59 1.34
CA ALA A 280 16.54 12.42 0.22
C ALA A 280 16.78 11.70 -1.12
N GLU A 281 16.12 12.19 -2.17
CA GLU A 281 16.41 11.74 -3.55
C GLU A 281 17.88 11.99 -3.87
N PHE A 282 18.55 11.02 -4.50
CA PHE A 282 19.99 11.06 -4.81
C PHE A 282 20.93 11.15 -3.60
N GLU A 283 20.43 11.00 -2.38
CA GLU A 283 21.30 10.80 -1.21
C GLU A 283 21.84 9.37 -1.24
N ILE A 284 23.17 9.24 -1.27
CA ILE A 284 23.88 7.96 -1.21
C ILE A 284 24.39 7.72 0.23
N PRO A 285 23.84 6.71 0.94
CA PRO A 285 24.34 6.30 2.23
C PRO A 285 25.82 5.90 2.17
N LYS A 286 26.60 6.33 3.17
CA LYS A 286 28.02 5.98 3.30
C LYS A 286 28.26 4.70 4.08
N GLU A 287 27.25 4.26 4.84
CA GLU A 287 27.27 3.05 5.65
C GLU A 287 26.78 1.84 4.83
N THR A 288 27.18 0.62 5.22
CA THR A 288 26.69 -0.61 4.60
C THR A 288 25.21 -0.79 4.91
N GLY A 289 24.43 -1.14 3.88
CA GLY A 289 22.99 -1.32 4.05
C GLY A 289 22.26 -1.59 2.74
N PHE A 290 20.97 -1.34 2.79
CA PHE A 290 20.02 -1.57 1.71
C PHE A 290 19.25 -0.29 1.39
N CYS A 291 19.42 0.22 0.17
CA CYS A 291 18.68 1.37 -0.35
C CYS A 291 17.31 0.94 -0.88
N LEU A 292 16.29 1.69 -0.50
CA LEU A 292 14.97 1.68 -1.14
C LEU A 292 14.60 3.12 -1.57
N PRO A 293 13.57 3.32 -2.39
CA PRO A 293 13.13 4.67 -2.75
C PRO A 293 12.87 5.51 -1.50
N PHE A 294 13.58 6.63 -1.35
CA PHE A 294 13.47 7.54 -0.19
C PHE A 294 13.72 6.90 1.19
N GLY A 295 14.32 5.71 1.25
CA GLY A 295 14.64 5.04 2.52
C GLY A 295 15.96 4.28 2.48
N PHE A 296 16.46 3.94 3.65
CA PHE A 296 17.66 3.15 3.84
C PHE A 296 17.58 2.30 5.10
N ILE A 297 18.09 1.08 5.04
CA ILE A 297 18.23 0.17 6.19
C ILE A 297 19.70 -0.16 6.37
N ALA A 298 20.30 0.28 7.47
CA ALA A 298 21.68 -0.07 7.80
C ALA A 298 21.80 -1.57 8.15
N ASP A 299 22.82 -2.25 7.65
CA ASP A 299 23.04 -3.68 7.94
C ASP A 299 24.50 -4.14 7.77
N ASP A 300 24.74 -5.44 7.94
CA ASP A 300 26.07 -6.06 7.87
C ASP A 300 26.49 -6.50 6.45
N GLY A 301 25.70 -6.19 5.42
CA GLY A 301 25.97 -6.60 4.05
C GLY A 301 25.43 -7.98 3.66
N LYS A 302 24.86 -8.76 4.59
CA LYS A 302 24.56 -10.19 4.37
C LYS A 302 23.08 -10.52 4.21
N ALA A 303 22.18 -9.61 4.57
CA ALA A 303 20.74 -9.86 4.44
C ALA A 303 20.38 -10.18 2.98
N HIS A 304 19.58 -11.23 2.79
CA HIS A 304 18.98 -11.57 1.51
C HIS A 304 17.99 -10.48 1.09
N TYR A 305 17.90 -10.22 -0.21
CA TYR A 305 16.92 -9.29 -0.75
C TYR A 305 16.52 -9.69 -2.17
N SER A 306 15.31 -9.30 -2.53
CA SER A 306 14.79 -9.34 -3.89
C SER A 306 14.15 -8.00 -4.19
N ILE A 307 14.40 -7.49 -5.39
CA ILE A 307 13.86 -6.21 -5.84
C ILE A 307 13.23 -6.45 -7.20
N THR A 308 11.92 -6.29 -7.24
CA THR A 308 11.19 -6.19 -8.49
C THR A 308 10.58 -4.80 -8.57
N MET A 309 11.08 -4.02 -9.51
CA MET A 309 10.44 -2.79 -9.95
C MET A 309 10.10 -2.99 -11.41
N ALA A 310 8.88 -2.69 -11.79
CA ALA A 310 8.41 -2.84 -13.15
C ALA A 310 7.76 -1.55 -13.62
#